data_AF-A0A7W6GGC4-F1
#
_entry.id   AF-A0A7W6GGC4-F1
#
_cell.length_a   1.000
_cell.length_b   1.000
_cell.length_c   1.000
_cell.angle_alpha   90.00
_cell.angle_beta   90.00
_cell.angle_gamma   90.00
#
_symmetry.space_group_name_H-M   'P 1'
#
loop_
_entity.id
_entity.type
_entity.pdbx_description
1 polymer ?
#
loop_
_entity_poly.entity_id
_entity_poly.type
_entity_poly.pdbx_seq_one_letter_code
_entity_poly.pdbx_strand_id
1 'polypeptide(L)'
;MPYNVIMDLEGRSEIVFCESAREASFRLRLLASKGVCQVRAMSTEGIVVPLDRLERIARSESAESVEGKPGPGAKPSASAA
;
A
#
# COMPACT_ATOMS: atom_id res chain seq x y z
N MET A 1 0.38 -1.86 -6.20
CA MET A 1 -0.90 -1.91 -6.98
C MET A 1 -1.83 -0.82 -6.48
N PRO A 2 -2.63 -0.16 -7.35
CA PRO A 2 -3.55 0.92 -6.94
C PRO A 2 -4.90 0.42 -6.37
N TYR A 3 -5.52 1.26 -5.54
CA TYR A 3 -6.79 1.01 -4.85
C TYR A 3 -7.66 2.26 -4.85
N ASN A 4 -8.98 2.09 -4.85
CA ASN A 4 -9.96 3.16 -4.72
C ASN A 4 -10.61 3.10 -3.33
N VAL A 5 -10.51 4.18 -2.56
CA VAL A 5 -11.22 4.32 -1.29
C VAL A 5 -12.50 5.11 -1.54
N ILE A 6 -13.64 4.44 -1.38
CA ILE A 6 -14.97 5.02 -1.54
C ILE A 6 -15.49 5.38 -0.15
N MET A 7 -15.85 6.64 0.04
CA MET A 7 -16.44 7.15 1.27
C MET A 7 -17.84 7.67 0.99
N ASP A 8 -18.80 7.29 1.82
CA ASP A 8 -20.17 7.78 1.75
C ASP A 8 -20.41 8.78 2.90
N LEU A 9 -20.65 10.04 2.52
CA LEU A 9 -20.86 11.18 3.41
C LEU A 9 -22.21 11.81 3.09
N GLU A 10 -23.23 11.49 3.89
CA GLU A 10 -24.53 12.18 3.90
C GLU A 10 -25.12 12.42 2.48
N GLY A 11 -25.14 11.38 1.65
CA GLY A 11 -25.69 11.45 0.28
C GLY A 11 -24.70 11.89 -0.79
N ARG A 12 -23.41 12.05 -0.44
CA ARG A 12 -22.31 12.25 -1.40
C ARG A 12 -21.30 11.13 -1.25
N SER A 13 -21.06 10.40 -2.34
CA SER A 13 -19.98 9.43 -2.40
C SER A 13 -18.74 10.09 -3.01
N GLU A 14 -17.63 10.09 -2.29
CA GLU A 14 -16.34 10.56 -2.78
C GLU A 14 -15.41 9.35 -3.01
N ILE A 15 -14.65 9.40 -4.09
CA ILE A 15 -13.68 8.36 -4.46
C ILE A 15 -12.29 8.97 -4.38
N VAL A 16 -11.45 8.37 -3.55
CA VAL A 16 -10.04 8.73 -3.42
C VAL A 16 -9.20 7.64 -4.04
N PHE A 17 -8.45 7.99 -5.07
CA PHE A 17 -7.44 7.10 -5.65
C PHE A 17 -6.25 6.98 -4.70
N CYS A 18 -5.78 5.77 -4.47
CA CYS A 18 -4.61 5.46 -3.66
C CYS A 18 -3.63 4.61 -4.47
N GLU A 19 -2.36 4.99 -4.48
CA GLU A 19 -1.34 4.35 -5.32
C GLU A 19 -0.83 3.02 -4.73
N SER A 20 -1.07 2.78 -3.44
CA SER A 20 -0.56 1.63 -2.70
C SER A 20 -1.52 1.12 -1.61
N ALA A 21 -1.31 -0.12 -1.17
CA ALA A 21 -2.10 -0.70 -0.07
C ALA A 21 -1.84 0.04 1.26
N ARG A 22 -0.62 0.56 1.44
CA ARG A 22 -0.24 1.38 2.59
C ARG A 22 -1.05 2.68 2.66
N GLU A 23 -1.19 3.36 1.53
CA GLU A 23 -1.95 4.60 1.45
C GLU A 23 -3.45 4.36 1.66
N ALA A 24 -4.00 3.32 1.03
CA ALA A 24 -5.40 2.94 1.19
C ALA A 24 -5.74 2.57 2.64
N SER A 25 -4.90 1.76 3.30
CA SER A 25 -5.09 1.37 4.70
C SER A 25 -4.94 2.55 5.67
N PHE A 26 -3.99 3.46 5.41
CA PHE A 26 -3.85 4.70 6.18
C PHE A 26 -5.11 5.59 6.07
N ARG A 27 -5.62 5.78 4.86
CA ARG A 27 -6.85 6.56 4.61
C ARG A 27 -8.06 5.96 5.32
N LEU A 28 -8.26 4.65 5.21
CA LEU A 28 -9.34 3.95 5.90
C LEU A 28 -9.29 4.16 7.42
N ARG A 29 -8.11 4.03 8.04
CA ARG A 29 -7.92 4.26 9.48
C ARG A 29 -8.18 5.71 9.88
N LEU A 30 -7.69 6.66 9.09
CA LEU A 30 -7.91 8.09 9.33
C LEU A 30 -9.40 8.43 9.27
N LEU A 31 -10.14 7.89 8.31
CA LEU A 31 -11.58 8.14 8.18
C LEU A 31 -12.39 7.45 9.29
N ALA A 32 -12.00 6.23 9.67
CA ALA A 32 -12.58 5.54 10.83
C ALA A 32 -12.38 6.35 12.12
N SER A 33 -11.20 6.94 12.33
CA SER A 33 -10.94 7.81 13.50
C SER A 33 -11.74 9.12 13.50
N LYS A 34 -12.20 9.56 12.33
CA LYS A 34 -13.08 10.72 12.17
C LYS A 34 -14.56 10.39 12.34
N GLY A 35 -14.90 9.13 12.63
CA GLY A 35 -16.27 8.66 12.79
C GLY A 35 -17.01 8.44 11.46
N VAL A 36 -16.30 8.35 10.33
CA VAL A 36 -16.93 8.04 9.04
C VAL A 36 -17.20 6.54 9.00
N CYS A 37 -18.46 6.14 9.19
CA CYS A 37 -18.85 4.74 9.33
C CYS A 37 -18.96 3.98 7.99
N GLN A 38 -19.09 4.70 6.86
CA GLN A 38 -19.30 4.10 5.54
C GLN A 38 -18.10 4.34 4.61
N VAL A 39 -16.99 3.66 4.88
CA VAL A 39 -15.80 3.70 4.02
C VAL A 39 -15.40 2.29 3.60
N ARG A 40 -15.09 2.12 2.32
CA ARG A 40 -14.66 0.84 1.73
C ARG A 40 -13.49 1.07 0.79
N ALA A 41 -12.52 0.16 0.78
CA ALA A 41 -11.51 0.13 -0.27
C ALA A 41 -11.87 -0.92 -1.31
N MET A 42 -11.57 -0.62 -2.57
CA MET A 42 -11.85 -1.45 -3.72
C MET A 42 -10.60 -1.53 -4.60
N SER A 43 -10.28 -2.71 -5.14
CA SER A 43 -9.23 -2.84 -6.14
C SER A 43 -9.67 -2.25 -7.48
N THR A 44 -8.73 -2.07 -8.41
CA THR A 44 -9.04 -1.70 -9.81
C THR A 44 -9.92 -2.70 -10.54
N GLU A 45 -10.05 -3.92 -10.01
CA GLU A 45 -10.89 -4.99 -10.55
C GLU A 45 -12.32 -4.95 -9.98
N GLY A 46 -12.65 -3.95 -9.16
CA GLY A 46 -13.98 -3.83 -8.53
C GLY A 46 -14.17 -4.69 -7.29
N ILE A 47 -13.11 -5.30 -6.77
CA ILE A 47 -13.18 -6.20 -5.61
C ILE A 47 -13.03 -5.38 -4.33
N VAL A 48 -13.99 -5.47 -3.41
CA VAL A 48 -13.86 -4.83 -2.09
C VAL A 48 -12.75 -5.52 -1.30
N VAL A 49 -11.78 -4.74 -0.83
CA VAL A 49 -10.63 -5.21 -0.06
C VAL A 49 -10.78 -4.74 1.39
N PRO A 50 -10.91 -5.66 2.37
CA PRO A 50 -11.02 -5.28 3.77
C PRO A 50 -9.70 -4.69 4.30
N LEU A 51 -9.81 -3.81 5.30
CA LEU A 51 -8.66 -3.13 5.90
C LEU A 51 -7.55 -4.10 6.34
N ASP A 52 -7.92 -5.20 7.01
CA ASP A 52 -6.97 -6.24 7.46
C ASP A 52 -6.12 -6.79 6.30
N ARG A 53 -6.75 -7.02 5.14
CA ARG A 53 -6.06 -7.53 3.94
C ARG A 53 -5.12 -6.48 3.36
N LEU A 54 -5.54 -5.22 3.31
CA LEU A 54 -4.67 -4.11 2.88
C LEU A 54 -3.46 -3.95 3.80
N GLU A 55 -3.64 -4.08 5.11
CA GLU A 55 -2.54 -4.00 6.06
C GLU A 55 -1.55 -5.15 5.91
N ARG A 56 -2.03 -6.38 5.65
CA ARG A 56 -1.15 -7.51 5.34
C ARG A 56 -0.34 -7.27 4.09
N ILE A 57 -0.97 -6.79 3.01
CA ILE A 57 -0.27 -6.46 1.76
C ILE A 57 0.74 -5.35 1.99
N ALA A 58 0.38 -4.26 2.69
CA ALA A 58 1.28 -3.15 2.97
C ALA A 58 2.52 -3.57 3.78
N ARG A 59 2.37 -4.54 4.70
CA ARG A 59 3.49 -5.13 5.45
C ARG A 59 4.40 -5.97 4.54
N SER A 60 3.82 -6.76 3.63
CA SER A 60 4.58 -7.55 2.65
C SER A 60 5.32 -6.67 1.64
N GLU A 61 4.66 -5.63 1.09
CA GLU A 61 5.29 -4.67 0.16
C GLU A 61 6.48 -3.94 0.80
N SER A 62 6.47 -3.75 2.13
CA SER A 62 7.59 -3.15 2.86
C SER A 62 8.75 -4.13 3.10
N ALA A 63 8.48 -5.44 3.15
CA ALA A 63 9.48 -6.48 3.35
C ALA A 63 10.22 -6.83 2.05
N GLU A 64 9.58 -6.67 0.88
CA GLU A 64 10.19 -6.95 -0.43
C GLU A 64 11.09 -5.82 -0.96
N SER A 65 11.18 -4.67 -0.27
CA SER A 65 12.09 -3.57 -0.67
C SER A 65 13.54 -3.77 -0.20
N VAL A 66 13.91 -4.98 0.23
CA VAL A 66 15.27 -5.36 0.66
C VAL A 66 15.80 -6.54 -0.17
N GLU A 67 15.60 -6.55 -1.48
CA GLU A 67 16.33 -7.48 -2.35
C GLU A 67 16.73 -6.85 -3.68
N GLY A 68 17.63 -5.89 -3.59
CA GLY A 68 18.41 -5.34 -4.70
C GLY A 68 19.90 -5.63 -4.54
N LYS A 69 20.30 -6.91 -4.62
CA LYS A 69 21.64 -7.46 -4.96
C LYS A 69 22.92 -6.78 -4.40
N PRO A 70 23.76 -7.46 -3.57
CA PRO A 70 25.20 -7.28 -3.73
C PRO A 70 25.60 -7.91 -5.07
N GLY A 71 25.95 -7.09 -6.06
CA GLY A 71 26.46 -7.58 -7.34
C GLY A 71 27.70 -8.46 -7.12
N PRO A 72 27.79 -9.65 -7.74
CA PRO A 72 29.03 -10.43 -7.71
C PRO A 72 30.01 -9.80 -8.70
N GLY A 73 31.00 -9.05 -8.22
CA GLY A 73 32.11 -8.64 -9.08
C GLY A 73 32.82 -7.35 -8.71
N ALA A 74 33.52 -7.33 -7.58
CA ALA A 74 34.75 -6.56 -7.48
C ALA A 74 35.92 -7.55 -7.49
N LYS A 75 36.61 -7.66 -8.64
CA LYS A 75 37.86 -8.42 -8.78
C LYS A 75 38.84 -7.98 -7.68
N PRO A 76 39.64 -8.90 -7.11
CA PRO A 76 40.80 -8.48 -6.33
C PRO A 76 41.79 -7.80 -7.29
N SER A 77 41.93 -6.48 -7.19
CA SER A 77 43.09 -5.78 -7.74
C SER A 77 44.30 -6.28 -6.98
N ALA A 78 45.14 -7.04 -7.67
CA ALA A 78 46.47 -7.39 -7.21
C ALA A 78 47.25 -6.11 -6.89
N SER A 79 47.62 -5.96 -5.63
CA SER A 79 48.66 -5.04 -5.15
C SER A 79 49.75 -5.95 -4.59
N ALA A 80 50.83 -6.14 -5.36
CA ALA A 80 52.08 -5.40 -5.26
C ALA A 80 53.09 -6.19 -4.40
N ALA A 81 54.09 -6.75 -5.07
CA ALA A 81 55.40 -7.11 -4.54
C ALA A 81 56.43 -6.79 -5.64
#